data_AF-A0A6S7GTC4-F1
#
_entry.id   AF-A0A6S7GTC4-F1
#
_cell.length_a   1.000
_cell.length_b   1.000
_cell.length_c   1.000
_cell.angle_alpha   90.00
_cell.angle_beta   90.00
_cell.angle_gamma   90.00
#
_symmetry.space_group_name_H-M   'P 1'
#
loop_
_entity.id
_entity.type
_entity.pdbx_description
1 polymer ?
#
loop_
_entity_poly.entity_id
_entity_poly.type
_entity_poly.pdbx_seq_one_letter_code
_entity_poly.pdbx_strand_id
1 'polypeptide(L)'
;MVNRVVVIHSEAFVVTSPLLKALCLALISLFMKDVIHGVMEWGVTLKEDSTSFENWEKPEGDLFIEYYLFNITNTGAGGKPPEMKQIGPYTYMRKPTTNVTQRLGQTLTYDPKTEYQYDKSRSCTGCDPIKDRLTSVNYPLLVILRGIQAELAKNISEAAKNAENANRALLVNGIGLFQERSVNEFLWGYQDATFSFIASQLTRQSIPISTLYALQ
;
A
#
# COMPACT_ATOMS: atom_id res chain seq x y z
N MET A 1 41.80 -62.94 42.81
CA MET A 1 41.76 -61.46 42.69
C MET A 1 41.58 -60.94 41.26
N VAL A 2 41.43 -61.78 40.21
CA VAL A 2 41.51 -61.32 38.80
C VAL A 2 40.14 -60.94 38.16
N ASN A 3 39.01 -61.46 38.66
CA ASN A 3 37.70 -61.21 38.02
C ASN A 3 36.98 -59.91 38.42
N ARG A 4 37.44 -59.18 39.45
CA ARG A 4 36.81 -57.90 39.82
C ARG A 4 37.25 -56.75 38.92
N VAL A 5 38.48 -56.74 38.43
CA VAL A 5 39.03 -55.64 37.63
C VAL A 5 38.40 -55.56 36.23
N VAL A 6 38.16 -56.71 35.60
CA VAL A 6 37.57 -56.80 34.24
C VAL A 6 36.10 -56.36 34.22
N VAL A 7 35.32 -56.74 35.25
CA VAL A 7 33.91 -56.35 35.36
C VAL A 7 33.76 -54.85 35.56
N ILE A 8 34.61 -54.23 36.39
CA ILE A 8 34.64 -52.78 36.64
C ILE A 8 34.95 -52.00 35.34
N HIS A 9 35.83 -52.51 34.48
CA HIS A 9 36.13 -51.89 33.18
C HIS A 9 34.96 -51.96 32.19
N SER A 10 34.18 -53.05 32.21
CA SER A 10 33.02 -53.20 31.32
C SER A 10 31.83 -52.31 31.71
N GLU A 11 31.54 -52.17 33.01
CA GLU A 11 30.47 -51.30 33.50
C GLU A 11 30.84 -49.81 33.36
N ALA A 12 32.11 -49.48 33.58
CA ALA A 12 32.62 -48.12 33.33
C ALA A 12 32.47 -47.71 31.86
N PHE A 13 32.70 -48.60 30.89
CA PHE A 13 32.56 -48.29 29.47
C PHE A 13 31.09 -48.07 29.05
N VAL A 14 30.16 -48.85 29.59
CA VAL A 14 28.72 -48.74 29.30
C VAL A 14 28.12 -47.46 29.88
N VAL A 15 28.63 -46.96 31.01
CA VAL A 15 28.15 -45.73 31.67
C VAL A 15 28.85 -44.47 31.15
N THR A 16 30.13 -44.55 30.76
CA THR A 16 30.88 -43.41 30.21
C THR A 16 30.40 -42.99 28.82
N SER A 17 29.93 -43.93 27.99
CA SER A 17 29.35 -43.66 26.67
C SER A 17 28.12 -42.73 26.68
N PRO A 18 27.06 -42.99 27.47
CA PRO A 18 25.90 -42.10 27.55
C PRO A 18 26.23 -40.79 28.26
N LEU A 19 27.11 -40.80 29.28
CA LEU A 19 27.57 -39.57 29.94
C LEU A 19 28.34 -38.66 28.98
N LEU A 20 29.22 -39.22 28.15
CA LEU A 20 29.97 -38.47 27.14
C LEU A 20 29.02 -37.89 26.08
N LYS A 21 28.04 -38.67 25.62
CA LYS A 21 27.02 -38.19 24.68
C LYS A 21 26.16 -37.07 25.28
N ALA A 22 25.71 -37.22 26.53
CA ALA A 22 24.95 -36.20 27.24
C ALA A 22 25.77 -34.92 27.44
N LEU A 23 27.05 -35.05 27.77
CA LEU A 23 27.98 -33.93 27.87
C LEU A 23 28.20 -33.25 26.51
N CYS A 24 28.39 -34.01 25.43
CA CYS A 24 28.49 -33.46 24.09
C CYS A 24 27.20 -32.72 23.67
N LEU A 25 26.02 -33.28 23.92
CA LEU A 25 24.74 -32.62 23.67
C LEU A 25 24.55 -31.35 24.51
N ALA A 26 24.97 -31.37 25.78
CA ALA A 26 24.93 -30.20 26.64
C ALA A 26 25.90 -29.11 26.13
N LEU A 27 27.13 -29.47 25.76
CA LEU A 27 28.09 -28.53 25.18
C LEU A 27 27.60 -27.97 23.85
N ILE A 28 27.13 -28.81 22.93
CA ILE A 28 26.55 -28.38 21.66
C ILE A 28 25.38 -27.43 21.93
N SER A 29 24.46 -27.75 22.85
CA SER A 29 23.32 -26.88 23.12
C SER A 29 23.70 -25.53 23.77
N LEU A 30 24.80 -25.46 24.50
CA LEU A 30 25.36 -24.20 25.02
C LEU A 30 25.91 -23.33 23.89
N PHE A 31 26.73 -23.89 22.99
CA PHE A 31 27.32 -23.14 21.87
C PHE A 31 26.32 -22.81 20.75
N MET A 32 25.33 -23.68 20.53
CA MET A 32 24.34 -23.50 19.47
C MET A 32 23.52 -22.23 19.67
N LYS A 33 23.28 -21.79 20.91
CA LYS A 33 22.56 -20.53 21.16
C LYS A 33 23.31 -19.33 20.58
N ASP A 34 24.60 -19.20 20.86
CA ASP A 34 25.42 -18.08 20.39
C ASP A 34 25.57 -18.12 18.86
N VAL A 35 25.72 -19.31 18.28
CA VAL A 35 25.75 -19.49 16.82
C VAL A 35 24.43 -19.08 16.18
N ILE A 36 23.29 -19.50 16.74
CA ILE A 36 21.97 -19.13 16.23
C ILE A 36 21.75 -17.62 16.35
N HIS A 37 22.09 -17.01 17.48
CA HIS A 37 21.98 -15.57 17.67
C HIS A 37 22.83 -14.80 16.66
N GLY A 38 24.09 -15.18 16.45
CA GLY A 38 24.97 -14.54 15.48
C GLY A 38 24.47 -14.66 14.03
N VAL A 39 23.95 -15.83 13.64
CA VAL A 39 23.36 -16.03 12.31
C VAL A 39 22.07 -15.22 12.14
N MET A 40 21.23 -15.16 13.18
CA MET A 40 19.98 -14.41 13.15
C MET A 40 20.24 -12.89 13.08
N GLU A 41 21.16 -12.38 13.90
CA GLU A 41 21.56 -10.97 13.86
C GLU A 41 22.13 -10.57 12.49
N TRP A 42 22.97 -11.42 11.89
CA TRP A 42 23.50 -11.16 10.54
C TRP A 42 22.41 -11.23 9.46
N GLY A 43 21.53 -12.22 9.54
CA GLY A 43 20.52 -12.51 8.53
C GLY A 43 19.34 -11.54 8.54
N VAL A 44 18.87 -11.09 9.71
CA VAL A 44 17.67 -10.25 9.89
C VAL A 44 17.96 -8.76 9.71
N THR A 45 19.19 -8.33 9.96
CA THR A 45 19.58 -6.92 9.81
C THR A 45 19.60 -6.53 8.33
N LEU A 46 19.16 -5.30 8.01
CA LEU A 46 19.25 -4.70 6.68
C LEU A 46 20.69 -4.28 6.36
N LYS A 47 21.57 -5.27 6.32
CA LYS A 47 22.98 -5.14 5.96
C LYS A 47 23.12 -5.55 4.49
N GLU A 48 24.00 -4.88 3.77
CA GLU A 48 24.39 -5.31 2.41
C GLU A 48 24.88 -6.76 2.42
N ASP A 49 24.49 -7.48 1.37
CA ASP A 49 24.70 -8.92 1.21
C ASP A 49 23.97 -9.83 2.23
N SER A 50 23.04 -9.29 3.03
CA SER A 50 22.15 -10.11 3.86
C SER A 50 20.92 -10.54 3.08
N THR A 51 20.44 -11.75 3.35
CA THR A 51 19.19 -12.27 2.75
C THR A 51 17.98 -11.39 3.07
N SER A 52 17.93 -10.76 4.25
CA SER A 52 16.85 -9.81 4.56
C SER A 52 16.96 -8.52 3.77
N PHE A 53 18.16 -8.03 3.45
CA PHE A 53 18.33 -6.86 2.60
C PHE A 53 17.89 -7.14 1.16
N GLU A 54 18.33 -8.26 0.57
CA GLU A 54 17.91 -8.66 -0.78
C GLU A 54 16.37 -8.80 -0.89
N ASN A 55 15.76 -9.49 0.07
CA ASN A 55 14.30 -9.66 0.12
C ASN A 55 13.55 -8.36 0.43
N TRP A 56 14.15 -7.41 1.14
CA TRP A 56 13.52 -6.12 1.40
C TRP A 56 13.63 -5.18 0.18
N GLU A 57 14.79 -5.19 -0.49
CA GLU A 57 15.05 -4.40 -1.69
C GLU A 57 14.16 -4.86 -2.85
N LYS A 58 14.10 -6.18 -3.05
CA LYS A 58 13.28 -6.83 -4.08
C LYS A 58 12.67 -8.12 -3.52
N PRO A 59 11.48 -8.02 -2.90
CA PRO A 59 10.80 -9.17 -2.32
C PRO A 59 10.59 -10.28 -3.35
N GLU A 60 11.00 -11.49 -2.97
CA GLU A 60 10.69 -12.68 -3.74
C GLU A 60 9.20 -13.04 -3.59
N GLY A 61 8.57 -13.41 -4.71
CA GLY A 61 7.18 -13.86 -4.76
C GLY A 61 6.22 -12.87 -5.42
N ASP A 62 5.13 -13.42 -5.93
CA ASP A 62 4.09 -12.64 -6.60
C ASP A 62 3.06 -12.15 -5.57
N LEU A 63 3.03 -10.85 -5.32
CA LEU A 63 1.99 -10.22 -4.51
C LEU A 63 0.83 -9.82 -5.43
N PHE A 64 -0.39 -10.31 -5.14
CA PHE A 64 -1.58 -9.94 -5.90
C PHE A 64 -2.50 -9.05 -5.05
N ILE A 65 -3.07 -8.02 -5.69
CA ILE A 65 -4.14 -7.21 -5.13
C ILE A 65 -5.39 -7.37 -5.98
N GLU A 66 -6.52 -7.62 -5.32
CA GLU A 66 -7.82 -7.79 -5.97
C GLU A 66 -8.72 -6.59 -5.64
N TYR A 67 -9.21 -5.92 -6.67
CA TYR A 67 -10.17 -4.83 -6.51
C TYR A 67 -11.60 -5.32 -6.76
N TYR A 68 -12.44 -5.13 -5.74
CA TYR A 68 -13.88 -5.33 -5.80
C TYR A 68 -14.56 -3.96 -5.72
N LEU A 69 -15.29 -3.58 -6.75
CA LEU A 69 -15.86 -2.23 -6.89
C LEU A 69 -17.38 -2.30 -6.83
N PHE A 70 -18.03 -1.23 -6.37
CA PHE A 70 -19.48 -1.16 -6.23
C PHE A 70 -20.08 -0.24 -7.29
N ASN A 71 -20.73 -0.84 -8.29
CA ASN A 71 -21.41 -0.11 -9.35
C ASN A 71 -22.80 0.34 -8.91
N ILE A 72 -23.06 1.65 -8.94
CA ILE A 72 -24.35 2.23 -8.57
C ILE A 72 -25.33 2.05 -9.74
N THR A 73 -26.46 1.40 -9.49
CA THR A 73 -27.46 1.09 -10.53
C THR A 73 -28.59 2.11 -10.62
N ASN A 74 -28.80 2.93 -9.58
CA ASN A 74 -29.92 3.87 -9.48
C ASN A 74 -29.45 5.32 -9.22
N THR A 75 -28.95 6.00 -10.24
CA THR A 75 -28.43 7.38 -10.16
C THR A 75 -29.50 8.49 -10.17
N GLY A 76 -30.79 8.13 -10.13
CA GLY A 76 -31.91 9.09 -10.24
C GLY A 76 -32.07 10.00 -9.03
N ALA A 77 -32.55 11.23 -9.27
CA ALA A 77 -32.71 12.30 -8.26
C ALA A 77 -33.88 12.12 -7.27
N GLY A 78 -34.24 10.88 -6.93
CA GLY A 78 -35.47 10.56 -6.18
C GLY A 78 -35.31 10.34 -4.67
N GLY A 79 -34.12 10.56 -4.09
CA GLY A 79 -33.87 10.31 -2.67
C GLY A 79 -34.00 8.83 -2.25
N LYS A 80 -34.05 7.91 -3.22
CA LYS A 80 -34.03 6.47 -2.94
C LYS A 80 -32.65 6.06 -2.42
N PRO A 81 -32.57 5.06 -1.52
CA PRO A 81 -31.28 4.50 -1.12
C PRO A 81 -30.49 4.01 -2.33
N PRO A 82 -29.16 4.20 -2.36
CA PRO A 82 -28.33 3.74 -3.46
C PRO A 82 -28.33 2.20 -3.53
N GLU A 83 -28.64 1.67 -4.70
CA GLU A 83 -28.51 0.28 -5.08
C GLU A 83 -27.16 0.08 -5.73
N MET A 84 -26.41 -0.91 -5.23
CA MET A 84 -25.04 -1.17 -5.65
C MET A 84 -24.87 -2.63 -6.03
N LYS A 85 -24.16 -2.87 -7.14
CA LYS A 85 -23.75 -4.20 -7.57
C LYS A 85 -22.23 -4.31 -7.51
N GLN A 86 -21.73 -5.28 -6.77
CA GLN A 86 -20.29 -5.58 -6.76
C GLN A 86 -19.85 -6.09 -8.14
N ILE A 87 -18.73 -5.58 -8.63
CA ILE A 87 -18.02 -6.03 -9.83
C ILE A 87 -16.57 -6.34 -9.48
N GLY A 88 -15.99 -7.36 -10.11
CA GLY A 88 -14.63 -7.84 -9.83
C GLY A 88 -14.56 -9.35 -9.56
N PRO A 89 -13.37 -9.86 -9.19
CA PRO A 89 -12.16 -9.08 -8.94
C PRO A 89 -11.48 -8.55 -10.21
N TYR A 90 -10.92 -7.35 -10.12
CA TYR A 90 -9.88 -6.88 -11.03
C TYR A 90 -8.53 -7.06 -10.34
N THR A 91 -7.76 -8.05 -10.79
CA THR A 91 -6.55 -8.49 -10.08
C THR A 91 -5.32 -7.89 -10.72
N TYR A 92 -4.41 -7.37 -9.89
CA TYR A 92 -3.13 -6.81 -10.33
C TYR A 92 -2.00 -7.48 -9.55
N MET A 93 -0.95 -7.86 -10.26
CA MET A 93 0.34 -8.23 -9.69
C MET A 93 1.06 -6.96 -9.25
N ARG A 94 1.34 -6.87 -7.95
CA ARG A 94 2.07 -5.79 -7.31
C ARG A 94 3.55 -6.16 -7.25
N LYS A 95 4.40 -5.31 -7.82
CA LYS A 95 5.86 -5.44 -7.79
C LYS A 95 6.46 -4.29 -6.99
N PRO A 96 6.65 -4.45 -5.67
CA PRO A 96 7.41 -3.49 -4.88
C PRO A 96 8.90 -3.61 -5.22
N THR A 97 9.56 -2.47 -5.34
CA THR A 97 11.01 -2.39 -5.51
C THR A 97 11.49 -1.18 -4.73
N THR A 98 12.56 -1.35 -3.97
CA THR A 98 13.13 -0.28 -3.17
C THR A 98 14.49 0.07 -3.72
N ASN A 99 14.76 1.34 -3.99
CA ASN A 99 16.09 1.78 -4.42
C ASN A 99 16.77 2.50 -3.26
N VAL A 100 17.90 1.99 -2.77
CA VAL A 100 18.68 2.67 -1.73
C VAL A 100 19.45 3.84 -2.35
N THR A 101 19.23 5.05 -1.84
CA THR A 101 19.87 6.28 -2.34
C THR A 101 21.06 6.72 -1.50
N GLN A 102 21.04 6.40 -0.19
CA GLN A 102 22.14 6.74 0.72
C GLN A 102 22.21 5.75 1.89
N ARG A 103 23.44 5.47 2.36
CA ARG A 103 23.69 4.78 3.62
C ARG A 103 24.57 5.64 4.53
N LEU A 104 24.11 5.89 5.75
CA LEU A 104 24.86 6.63 6.77
C LEU A 104 24.88 5.83 8.08
N GLY A 105 26.00 5.16 8.34
CA GLY A 105 26.12 4.25 9.48
C GLY A 105 25.08 3.13 9.39
N GLN A 106 24.16 3.08 10.36
CA GLN A 106 23.08 2.09 10.44
C GLN A 106 21.76 2.56 9.79
N THR A 107 21.75 3.76 9.21
CA THR A 107 20.56 4.37 8.60
C THR A 107 20.62 4.25 7.07
N LEU A 108 19.49 3.86 6.46
CA LEU A 108 19.29 3.81 5.02
C LEU A 108 18.27 4.86 4.60
N THR A 109 18.60 5.62 3.56
CA THR A 109 17.64 6.43 2.80
C THR A 109 17.31 5.68 1.52
N TYR A 110 16.02 5.59 1.19
CA TYR A 110 15.56 4.81 0.05
C TYR A 110 14.33 5.45 -0.60
N ASP A 111 14.09 5.09 -1.86
CA ASP A 111 12.91 5.46 -2.63
C ASP A 111 12.10 4.19 -2.98
N PRO A 112 10.91 3.99 -2.37
CA PRO A 112 10.07 2.85 -2.67
C PRO A 112 9.25 3.09 -3.94
N LYS A 113 9.41 2.22 -4.93
CA LYS A 113 8.58 2.15 -6.12
C LYS A 113 7.64 0.95 -6.03
N THR A 114 6.38 1.11 -6.43
CA THR A 114 5.46 -0.03 -6.59
C THR A 114 4.84 0.03 -7.97
N GLU A 115 4.99 -1.04 -8.73
CA GLU A 115 4.34 -1.21 -10.02
C GLU A 115 3.16 -2.18 -9.91
N TYR A 116 2.10 -1.92 -10.69
CA TYR A 116 0.91 -2.77 -10.76
C TYR A 116 0.72 -3.23 -12.19
N GLN A 117 0.63 -4.55 -12.39
CA GLN A 117 0.45 -5.17 -13.70
C GLN A 117 -0.84 -5.97 -13.68
N TYR A 118 -1.78 -5.65 -14.58
CA TYR A 118 -3.08 -6.31 -14.63
C TYR A 118 -2.94 -7.80 -14.95
N ASP A 119 -3.51 -8.66 -14.11
CA ASP A 119 -3.56 -10.10 -14.29
C ASP A 119 -4.96 -10.54 -14.71
N LYS A 120 -5.13 -10.75 -16.01
CA LYS A 120 -6.38 -11.21 -16.60
C LYS A 120 -6.77 -12.62 -16.15
N SER A 121 -5.79 -13.49 -15.86
CA SER A 121 -6.05 -14.89 -15.51
C SER A 121 -6.67 -15.05 -14.12
N ARG A 122 -6.34 -14.13 -13.20
CA ARG A 122 -6.87 -14.07 -11.84
C ARG A 122 -8.02 -13.08 -11.67
N SER A 123 -8.39 -12.37 -12.73
CA SER A 123 -9.54 -11.48 -12.72
C SER A 123 -10.83 -12.22 -13.08
N CYS A 124 -11.99 -11.59 -12.82
CA CYS A 124 -13.28 -12.14 -13.23
C CYS A 124 -13.36 -12.43 -14.74
N THR A 125 -14.13 -13.46 -15.10
CA THR A 125 -14.27 -13.89 -16.50
C THR A 125 -14.86 -12.78 -17.36
N GLY A 126 -14.13 -12.41 -18.41
CA GLY A 126 -14.56 -11.37 -19.36
C GLY A 126 -14.26 -9.94 -18.91
N CYS A 127 -13.69 -9.75 -17.72
CA CYS A 127 -13.36 -8.43 -17.20
C CYS A 127 -12.18 -7.80 -17.96
N ASP A 128 -12.29 -6.51 -18.21
CA ASP A 128 -11.31 -5.66 -18.89
C ASP A 128 -11.36 -4.27 -18.25
N PRO A 129 -10.40 -3.90 -17.40
CA PRO A 129 -10.47 -2.66 -16.63
C PRO A 129 -10.48 -1.40 -17.50
N ILE A 130 -10.02 -1.49 -18.76
CA ILE A 130 -10.02 -0.36 -19.70
C ILE A 130 -11.42 -0.18 -20.32
N LYS A 131 -12.17 -1.27 -20.52
CA LYS A 131 -13.48 -1.25 -21.18
C LYS A 131 -14.65 -1.22 -20.20
N ASP A 132 -14.52 -1.92 -19.08
CA ASP A 132 -15.57 -2.07 -18.10
C ASP A 132 -15.88 -0.74 -17.44
N ARG A 133 -17.14 -0.35 -17.50
CA ARG A 133 -17.64 0.91 -16.95
C ARG A 133 -18.18 0.72 -15.55
N LEU A 134 -17.89 1.69 -14.70
CA LEU A 134 -18.31 1.80 -13.33
C LEU A 134 -18.98 3.16 -13.13
N THR A 135 -20.23 3.14 -12.69
CA THR A 135 -20.92 4.31 -12.16
C THR A 135 -20.64 4.43 -10.67
N SER A 136 -20.03 5.54 -10.27
CA SER A 136 -19.69 5.85 -8.88
C SER A 136 -19.94 7.32 -8.59
N VAL A 137 -19.76 7.72 -7.34
CA VAL A 137 -19.85 9.12 -6.92
C VAL A 137 -18.70 9.92 -7.54
N ASN A 138 -18.99 11.14 -7.95
CA ASN A 138 -18.01 12.11 -8.43
C ASN A 138 -17.20 12.66 -7.24
N TYR A 139 -16.14 11.93 -6.87
CA TYR A 139 -15.26 12.29 -5.75
C TYR A 139 -14.64 13.70 -5.87
N PRO A 140 -14.06 14.10 -7.02
CA PRO A 140 -13.57 15.46 -7.20
C PRO A 140 -14.61 16.53 -6.88
N LEU A 141 -15.84 16.37 -7.38
CA LEU A 141 -16.93 17.28 -7.08
C LEU A 141 -17.23 17.35 -5.57
N LEU A 142 -17.28 16.21 -4.87
CA LEU A 142 -17.53 16.19 -3.44
C LEU A 142 -16.46 16.95 -2.63
N VAL A 143 -15.19 16.79 -2.99
CA VAL A 143 -14.07 17.51 -2.33
C VAL A 143 -14.26 19.02 -2.48
N ILE A 144 -14.62 19.46 -3.68
CA ILE A 144 -14.85 20.87 -4.01
C ILE A 144 -16.04 21.42 -3.23
N LEU A 145 -17.18 20.71 -3.23
CA LEU A 145 -18.37 21.13 -2.51
C LEU A 145 -18.09 21.25 -1.01
N ARG A 146 -17.28 20.36 -0.44
CA ARG A 146 -16.84 20.45 0.96
C ARG A 146 -15.97 21.69 1.21
N GLY A 147 -15.08 22.04 0.29
CA GLY A 147 -14.29 23.27 0.35
C GLY A 147 -15.18 24.53 0.32
N ILE A 148 -16.15 24.58 -0.60
CA ILE A 148 -17.13 25.68 -0.68
C ILE A 148 -17.95 25.78 0.61
N GLN A 149 -18.40 24.66 1.18
CA GLN A 149 -19.11 24.64 2.46
C GLN A 149 -18.26 25.22 3.61
N ALA A 150 -16.97 24.91 3.66
CA ALA A 150 -16.06 25.45 4.66
C ALA A 150 -15.89 26.98 4.53
N GLU A 151 -15.88 27.51 3.30
CA GLU A 151 -15.81 28.96 3.05
C GLU A 151 -17.14 29.67 3.33
N LEU A 152 -18.28 29.04 3.00
CA LEU A 152 -19.63 29.52 3.35
C LEU A 152 -19.80 29.73 4.86
N ALA A 153 -19.21 28.85 5.67
CA ALA A 153 -19.24 28.96 7.13
C ALA A 153 -18.47 30.19 7.67
N LYS A 154 -17.54 30.75 6.89
CA LYS A 154 -16.74 31.92 7.29
C LYS A 154 -17.34 33.24 6.81
N ASN A 155 -17.86 33.29 5.58
CA ASN A 155 -18.34 34.53 4.98
C ASN A 155 -19.57 34.32 4.08
N ILE A 156 -20.77 34.44 4.67
CA ILE A 156 -22.03 33.96 4.11
C ILE A 156 -22.44 34.67 2.80
N SER A 157 -22.23 35.98 2.68
CA SER A 157 -22.79 36.80 1.58
C SER A 157 -22.08 36.63 0.24
N GLU A 158 -20.74 36.52 0.26
CA GLU A 158 -19.91 36.37 -0.93
C GLU A 158 -19.82 34.90 -1.35
N ALA A 159 -19.73 33.99 -0.35
CA ALA A 159 -19.70 32.57 -0.62
C ALA A 159 -21.04 32.03 -1.15
N ALA A 160 -22.20 32.58 -0.74
CA ALA A 160 -23.50 32.16 -1.28
C ALA A 160 -23.62 32.46 -2.78
N LYS A 161 -23.19 33.65 -3.23
CA LYS A 161 -23.16 34.01 -4.66
C LYS A 161 -22.20 33.11 -5.45
N ASN A 162 -21.03 32.81 -4.87
CA ASN A 162 -20.05 31.93 -5.50
C ASN A 162 -20.54 30.48 -5.59
N ALA A 163 -21.26 29.99 -4.58
CA ALA A 163 -21.87 28.66 -4.58
C ALA A 163 -22.96 28.52 -5.65
N GLU A 164 -23.83 29.53 -5.83
CA GLU A 164 -24.85 29.52 -6.88
C GLU A 164 -24.24 29.53 -8.28
N ASN A 165 -23.23 30.38 -8.50
CA ASN A 165 -22.51 30.45 -9.77
C ASN A 165 -21.77 29.14 -10.07
N ALA A 166 -21.13 28.54 -9.06
CA ALA A 166 -20.48 27.24 -9.18
C ALA A 166 -21.51 26.14 -9.51
N ASN A 167 -22.64 26.08 -8.80
CA ASN A 167 -23.69 25.09 -9.06
C ASN A 167 -24.22 25.21 -10.50
N ARG A 168 -24.48 26.44 -10.98
CA ARG A 168 -24.88 26.68 -12.38
C ARG A 168 -23.82 26.24 -13.37
N ALA A 169 -22.55 26.57 -13.12
CA ALA A 169 -21.45 26.15 -13.99
C ALA A 169 -21.32 24.62 -14.06
N LEU A 170 -21.44 23.93 -12.92
CA LEU A 170 -21.40 22.47 -12.86
C LEU A 170 -22.53 21.84 -13.67
N LEU A 171 -23.76 22.34 -13.50
CA LEU A 171 -24.94 21.86 -14.24
C LEU A 171 -24.80 22.07 -15.76
N VAL A 172 -24.34 23.24 -16.20
CA VAL A 172 -24.15 23.54 -17.64
C VAL A 172 -23.07 22.65 -18.27
N ASN A 173 -22.04 22.27 -17.51
CA ASN A 173 -20.99 21.37 -17.97
C ASN A 173 -21.37 19.88 -17.82
N GLY A 174 -22.61 19.57 -17.43
CA GLY A 174 -23.06 18.19 -17.24
C GLY A 174 -22.36 17.47 -16.08
N ILE A 175 -21.76 18.21 -15.14
CA ILE A 175 -21.05 17.66 -13.99
C ILE A 175 -22.09 17.28 -12.92
N GLY A 176 -22.36 15.99 -12.83
CA GLY A 176 -23.29 15.42 -11.85
C GLY A 176 -22.62 14.87 -10.59
N LEU A 177 -23.46 14.54 -9.59
CA LEU A 177 -23.06 13.85 -8.37
C LEU A 177 -22.53 12.43 -8.64
N PHE A 178 -23.07 11.78 -9.66
CA PHE A 178 -22.60 10.49 -10.14
C PHE A 178 -21.87 10.68 -11.47
N GLN A 179 -20.87 9.86 -11.70
CA GLN A 179 -20.12 9.83 -12.95
C GLN A 179 -19.87 8.37 -13.35
N GLU A 180 -19.78 8.15 -14.64
CA GLU A 180 -19.38 6.87 -15.20
C GLU A 180 -17.93 6.97 -15.71
N ARG A 181 -17.10 6.03 -15.30
CA ARG A 181 -15.69 5.92 -15.70
C ARG A 181 -15.33 4.47 -15.97
N SER A 182 -14.27 4.23 -16.73
CA SER A 182 -13.68 2.89 -16.76
C SER A 182 -13.11 2.52 -15.39
N VAL A 183 -12.98 1.22 -15.11
CA VAL A 183 -12.35 0.73 -13.88
C VAL A 183 -10.89 1.20 -13.78
N ASN A 184 -10.17 1.25 -14.90
CA ASN A 184 -8.79 1.72 -14.97
C ASN A 184 -8.69 3.21 -14.58
N GLU A 185 -9.55 4.07 -15.15
CA GLU A 185 -9.61 5.48 -14.76
C GLU A 185 -9.94 5.64 -13.28
N PHE A 186 -10.88 4.85 -12.75
CA PHE A 186 -11.27 4.93 -11.34
C PHE A 186 -10.14 4.55 -10.38
N LEU A 187 -9.37 3.49 -10.69
CA LEU A 187 -8.28 3.01 -9.82
C LEU A 187 -7.00 3.84 -9.94
N TRP A 188 -6.61 4.23 -11.16
CA TRP A 188 -5.30 4.83 -11.44
C TRP A 188 -5.34 6.33 -11.72
N GLY A 189 -6.54 6.91 -11.75
CA GLY A 189 -6.75 8.33 -11.95
C GLY A 189 -7.21 8.68 -13.37
N TYR A 190 -7.80 9.87 -13.46
CA TYR A 190 -8.34 10.42 -14.70
C TYR A 190 -8.30 11.95 -14.63
N GLN A 191 -8.36 12.60 -15.79
CA GLN A 191 -8.50 14.04 -15.86
C GLN A 191 -9.95 14.43 -15.60
N ASP A 192 -10.20 15.13 -14.50
CA ASP A 192 -11.54 15.55 -14.09
C ASP A 192 -11.89 16.97 -14.57
N ALA A 193 -13.11 17.14 -15.07
CA ALA A 193 -13.60 18.44 -15.56
C ALA A 193 -13.77 19.46 -14.41
N THR A 194 -14.17 19.00 -13.22
CA THR A 194 -14.35 19.84 -12.02
C THR A 194 -13.02 20.40 -11.53
N PHE A 195 -11.99 19.55 -11.41
CA PHE A 195 -10.65 20.01 -11.06
C PHE A 195 -10.05 20.90 -12.14
N SER A 196 -10.23 20.57 -13.43
CA SER A 196 -9.76 21.41 -14.53
C SER A 196 -10.40 22.81 -14.49
N PHE A 197 -11.71 22.88 -14.20
CA PHE A 197 -12.42 24.13 -14.02
C PHE A 197 -11.83 24.97 -12.88
N ILE A 198 -11.61 24.38 -11.70
CA ILE A 198 -11.03 25.12 -10.56
C ILE A 198 -9.60 25.55 -10.81
N ALA A 199 -8.77 24.65 -11.37
CA ALA A 199 -7.39 24.98 -11.71
C ALA A 199 -7.35 26.24 -12.58
N SER A 200 -8.23 26.33 -13.60
CA SER A 200 -8.32 27.51 -14.47
C SER A 200 -8.67 28.82 -13.74
N GLN A 201 -9.44 28.75 -12.65
CA GLN A 201 -9.79 29.92 -11.83
C GLN A 201 -8.64 30.32 -10.90
N LEU A 202 -7.96 29.34 -10.29
CA LEU A 202 -6.79 29.58 -9.44
C LEU A 202 -5.61 30.16 -10.23
N THR A 203 -5.35 29.67 -11.44
CA THR A 203 -4.28 30.20 -12.30
C THR A 203 -4.57 31.64 -12.73
N ARG A 204 -5.85 32.04 -12.88
CA ARG A 204 -6.23 33.44 -13.15
C ARG A 204 -6.03 34.36 -11.94
N GLN A 205 -6.06 33.83 -10.72
CA GLN A 205 -5.90 34.59 -9.49
C GLN A 205 -4.46 34.64 -8.97
N SER A 206 -3.47 34.19 -9.74
CA SER A 206 -2.07 34.00 -9.31
C SER A 206 -1.59 35.10 -8.35
N ILE A 207 -1.57 34.76 -7.06
CA ILE A 207 -0.80 35.47 -6.04
C ILE A 207 0.65 35.41 -6.51
N PRO A 208 1.35 36.55 -6.63
CA PRO A 208 2.72 36.55 -7.11
C PRO A 208 3.59 35.72 -6.16
N ILE A 209 4.34 34.77 -6.75
CA ILE A 209 5.25 33.83 -6.08
C ILE A 209 6.27 34.57 -5.18
N SER A 210 6.50 35.86 -5.41
CA SER A 210 7.33 36.73 -4.56
C SER A 210 6.84 36.87 -3.11
N THR A 211 5.58 36.57 -2.80
CA THR A 211 5.05 36.65 -1.43
C THR A 211 5.36 35.42 -0.56
N LEU A 212 5.74 34.29 -1.15
CA LEU A 212 6.08 33.05 -0.41
C LEU A 212 7.53 33.04 0.11
N TYR A 213 8.40 33.91 -0.40
CA TYR A 213 9.80 34.04 0.05
C TYR A 213 10.00 35.10 1.15
N ALA A 214 8.95 35.77 1.62
CA ALA A 214 9.03 36.80 2.66
C ALA A 214 8.76 36.28 4.09
N LEU A 215 8.64 34.96 4.27
CA LEU A 215 8.43 34.30 5.58
C LEU A 215 9.45 33.18 5.86
N GLN A 216 10.68 33.37 5.37
CA GLN A 216 11.89 32.73 5.91
C GLN A 216 12.86 33.82 6.36
#